data_AF-A0A1B2JEY2-F1
#
_entry.id   AF-A0A1B2JEY2-F1
#
_cell.length_a   1.000
_cell.length_b   1.000
_cell.length_c   1.000
_cell.angle_alpha   90.00
_cell.angle_beta   90.00
_cell.angle_gamma   90.00
#
_symmetry.space_group_name_H-M   'P 1'
#
loop_
_entity.id
_entity.type
_entity.pdbx_description
1 polymer ?
#
loop_
_entity_poly.entity_id
_entity_poly.type
_entity_poly.pdbx_seq_one_letter_code
_entity_poly.pdbx_strand_id
1 'polypeptide(L)'
;MPSLLESQRLSLEELDRIELEIAERIRRNPDIYKAYFSHNLLGGVKRPLKQTLLQQHEIKHFLDQYGKKSHQINQEVILDGKNLFQEIQEIQLDISGNLKLFSQRIEELKNSHKMHPNQPLDELSQLYSMFSSQFESERYPKKRRIVSAFCSDLKLDSIFSLEENYGQFLDLSKFYTQWQNLPGNKETDVNLHDYILNLSNFKKTFSSVNKNSTEYQDYLTGLYAYLCEFWIKIQPLNEPEKSILAINTRGVELQNNSDESIQLNQDGSVFCKPCQKSFAKETVYKGHLTGKKHLKNLKGKGKAIEITNQVPILEFKIREISVLLEKQIQETIRNVERRSHLSERERLMDIEARQQESEDEYDFEANDEILHDNSDEEGVETLDNGLKVAMGPDGKPIPYWLWKLNGLSLEFNCELCGNVKYHGRKEFESHFQETRHGHGLRCLGIRPQFFSWFKDISDISEASELWRNIQKEHGIVKDSDESIIETEDNEGNVMSVKVYNELKKQGLL
;
A
#
# COMPACT_ATOMS: atom_id res chain seq x y z
N MET A 1 -5.91 19.23 -36.01
CA MET A 1 -5.70 19.75 -34.64
C MET A 1 -7.04 19.70 -33.95
N PRO A 2 -7.12 19.13 -32.73
CA PRO A 2 -8.36 19.15 -31.96
C PRO A 2 -8.82 20.59 -31.72
N SER A 3 -10.13 20.81 -31.61
CA SER A 3 -10.65 22.12 -31.21
C SER A 3 -10.15 22.46 -29.81
N LEU A 4 -10.09 23.75 -29.48
CA LEU A 4 -9.70 24.18 -28.13
C LEU A 4 -10.58 23.54 -27.04
N LEU A 5 -11.89 23.47 -27.29
CA LEU A 5 -12.84 22.80 -26.39
C LEU A 5 -12.54 21.30 -26.23
N GLU A 6 -12.15 20.61 -27.31
CA GLU A 6 -11.79 19.19 -27.23
C GLU A 6 -10.45 18.99 -26.52
N SER A 7 -9.47 19.88 -26.74
CA SER A 7 -8.19 19.86 -26.00
C SER A 7 -8.40 20.04 -24.50
N GLN A 8 -9.24 21.01 -24.11
CA GLN A 8 -9.60 21.26 -22.72
C GLN A 8 -10.39 20.09 -22.12
N ARG A 9 -11.37 19.55 -22.86
CA ARG A 9 -12.15 18.38 -22.43
C ARG A 9 -11.26 17.17 -22.19
N LEU A 10 -10.36 16.86 -23.14
CA LEU A 10 -9.41 15.75 -23.01
C LEU A 10 -8.46 15.94 -21.84
N SER A 11 -7.94 17.15 -21.64
CA SER A 11 -7.03 17.43 -20.53
C SER A 11 -7.73 17.33 -19.18
N LEU A 12 -8.96 17.82 -19.05
CA LEU A 12 -9.77 17.68 -17.83
C LEU A 12 -10.17 16.22 -17.59
N GLU A 13 -10.57 15.49 -18.63
CA GLU A 13 -10.84 14.05 -18.53
C GLU A 13 -9.60 13.30 -18.04
N GLU A 14 -8.42 13.61 -18.56
CA GLU A 14 -7.17 13.00 -18.12
C GLU A 14 -6.86 13.29 -16.64
N LEU A 15 -7.10 14.51 -16.15
CA LEU A 15 -6.96 14.85 -14.73
C LEU A 15 -7.92 14.02 -13.87
N ASP A 16 -9.19 13.94 -14.23
CA ASP A 16 -10.21 13.14 -13.52
C ASP A 16 -9.83 11.65 -13.51
N ARG A 17 -9.30 11.13 -14.63
CA ARG A 17 -8.82 9.74 -14.71
C ARG A 17 -7.65 9.49 -13.78
N ILE A 18 -6.67 10.39 -13.75
CA ILE A 18 -5.53 10.30 -12.83
C ILE A 18 -6.02 10.28 -11.37
N GLU A 19 -6.93 11.18 -10.99
CA GLU A 19 -7.48 11.23 -9.63
C GLU A 19 -8.18 9.93 -9.24
N LEU A 20 -9.03 9.41 -10.13
CA LEU A 20 -9.75 8.16 -9.91
C LEU A 20 -8.78 6.99 -9.73
N GLU A 21 -7.78 6.87 -10.60
CA GLU A 21 -6.80 5.77 -10.59
C GLU A 21 -5.86 5.80 -9.37
N ILE A 22 -5.52 7.00 -8.88
CA ILE A 22 -4.80 7.16 -7.61
C ILE A 22 -5.70 6.74 -6.45
N ALA A 23 -6.97 7.17 -6.44
CA ALA A 23 -7.92 6.81 -5.41
C ALA A 23 -8.18 5.29 -5.34
N GLU A 24 -8.26 4.60 -6.48
CA GLU A 24 -8.41 3.15 -6.53
C GLU A 24 -7.19 2.42 -5.95
N ARG A 25 -5.97 2.89 -6.23
CA ARG A 25 -4.73 2.34 -5.65
C ARG A 25 -4.71 2.51 -4.13
N ILE A 26 -5.03 3.70 -3.63
CA ILE A 26 -5.10 3.98 -2.18
C ILE A 26 -6.19 3.13 -1.51
N ARG A 27 -7.34 2.95 -2.17
CA ARG A 27 -8.42 2.07 -1.69
C ARG A 27 -7.95 0.63 -1.57
N ARG A 28 -7.19 0.13 -2.55
CA ARG A 28 -6.66 -1.25 -2.58
C ARG A 28 -5.53 -1.48 -1.57
N ASN A 29 -4.64 -0.51 -1.43
CA ASN A 29 -3.51 -0.57 -0.51
C ASN A 29 -3.40 0.76 0.26
N PRO A 30 -3.99 0.84 1.46
CA PRO A 30 -3.95 2.03 2.29
C PRO A 30 -2.53 2.43 2.75
N ASP A 31 -1.56 1.49 2.75
CA ASP A 31 -0.17 1.77 3.14
C ASP A 31 0.56 2.68 2.13
N ILE A 32 0.04 2.83 0.90
CA ILE A 32 0.57 3.76 -0.10
C ILE A 32 0.59 5.19 0.45
N TYR A 33 -0.51 5.61 1.09
CA TYR A 33 -0.67 6.96 1.61
C TYR A 33 -1.23 6.93 3.03
N LYS A 34 -0.40 7.31 3.98
CA LYS A 34 -0.82 7.43 5.39
C LYS A 34 -1.49 8.78 5.60
N ALA A 35 -2.81 8.78 5.62
CA ALA A 35 -3.59 9.96 5.96
C ALA A 35 -3.25 10.45 7.38
N TYR A 36 -3.26 11.77 7.58
CA TYR A 36 -3.07 12.39 8.90
C TYR A 36 -4.10 11.94 9.94
N PHE A 37 -5.30 11.54 9.47
CA PHE A 37 -6.36 10.98 10.31
C PHE A 37 -6.69 9.57 9.80
N SER A 38 -6.46 8.56 10.64
CA SER A 38 -6.93 7.20 10.35
C SER A 38 -8.43 7.15 10.60
N HIS A 39 -9.21 7.14 9.53
CA HIS A 39 -10.66 6.96 9.64
C HIS A 39 -11.03 5.49 9.93
N ASN A 40 -10.07 4.55 9.96
CA ASN A 40 -10.26 3.10 10.09
C ASN A 40 -11.26 2.48 9.08
N LEU A 41 -11.69 3.25 8.07
CA LEU A 41 -12.58 2.83 6.99
C LEU A 41 -11.82 2.17 5.83
N LEU A 42 -10.55 2.53 5.67
CA LEU A 42 -9.65 1.95 4.68
C LEU A 42 -9.04 0.68 5.29
N GLY A 43 -9.70 -0.46 5.06
CA GLY A 43 -9.18 -1.80 5.34
C GLY A 43 -8.60 -2.43 4.07
N GLY A 44 -7.54 -3.22 4.21
CA GLY A 44 -6.91 -3.92 3.09
C GLY A 44 -5.87 -4.93 3.57
N VAL A 45 -5.60 -5.95 2.75
CA VAL A 45 -4.53 -6.92 3.01
C VAL A 45 -3.19 -6.19 2.97
N LYS A 46 -2.36 -6.38 3.99
CA LYS A 46 -1.02 -5.79 4.04
C LYS A 46 -0.20 -6.32 2.85
N ARG A 47 0.29 -5.41 2.03
CA ARG A 47 1.08 -5.74 0.83
C ARG A 47 2.58 -5.65 1.12
N PRO A 48 3.43 -6.36 0.36
CA PRO A 48 4.88 -6.25 0.51
C PRO A 48 5.37 -4.81 0.30
N LEU A 49 6.51 -4.49 0.91
CA LEU A 49 7.11 -3.16 0.85
C LEU A 49 7.44 -2.78 -0.60
N LYS A 50 8.00 -3.73 -1.37
CA LYS A 50 8.34 -3.53 -2.79
C LYS A 50 7.12 -3.09 -3.61
N GLN A 51 6.01 -3.83 -3.50
CA GLN A 51 4.75 -3.50 -4.17
C GLN A 51 4.25 -2.10 -3.80
N THR A 52 4.23 -1.79 -2.49
CA THR A 52 3.76 -0.49 -2.00
C THR A 52 4.62 0.65 -2.54
N LEU A 53 5.94 0.51 -2.50
CA LEU A 53 6.87 1.53 -2.99
C LEU A 53 6.80 1.70 -4.52
N LEU A 54 6.60 0.61 -5.27
CA LEU A 54 6.40 0.65 -6.72
C LEU A 54 5.17 1.49 -7.07
N GLN A 55 4.05 1.25 -6.38
CA GLN A 55 2.82 2.04 -6.56
C GLN A 55 3.02 3.50 -6.17
N GLN A 56 3.80 3.80 -5.12
CA GLN A 56 4.11 5.18 -4.75
C GLN A 56 4.93 5.92 -5.83
N HIS A 57 5.91 5.27 -6.46
CA HIS A 57 6.66 5.85 -7.59
C HIS A 57 5.77 6.02 -8.84
N GLU A 58 4.89 5.07 -9.11
CA GLU A 58 3.88 5.20 -10.17
C GLU A 58 2.98 6.42 -9.95
N ILE A 59 2.44 6.58 -8.74
CA ILE A 59 1.59 7.73 -8.38
C ILE A 59 2.37 9.04 -8.48
N LYS A 60 3.66 9.06 -8.15
CA LYS A 60 4.50 10.25 -8.38
C LYS A 60 4.53 10.64 -9.85
N HIS A 61 4.71 9.69 -10.77
CA HIS A 61 4.64 9.96 -12.20
C HIS A 61 3.26 10.49 -12.64
N PHE A 62 2.18 9.97 -12.04
CA PHE A 62 0.82 10.47 -12.29
C PHE A 62 0.66 11.92 -11.81
N LEU A 63 1.17 12.26 -10.61
CA LEU A 63 1.14 13.62 -10.08
C LEU A 63 1.98 14.59 -10.93
N ASP A 64 3.13 14.14 -11.45
CA ASP A 64 3.95 14.93 -12.37
C ASP A 64 3.19 15.23 -13.69
N GLN A 65 2.45 14.26 -14.22
CA GLN A 65 1.61 14.49 -15.39
C GLN A 65 0.41 15.38 -15.09
N TYR A 66 -0.24 15.16 -13.94
CA TYR A 66 -1.32 16.00 -13.45
C TYR A 66 -0.88 17.46 -13.35
N GLY A 67 0.30 17.72 -12.77
CA GLY A 67 0.88 19.05 -12.67
C GLY A 67 1.16 19.68 -14.04
N LYS A 68 1.71 18.91 -14.99
CA LYS A 68 1.95 19.39 -16.36
C LYS A 68 0.65 19.76 -17.08
N LYS A 69 -0.37 18.89 -17.00
CA LYS A 69 -1.68 19.10 -17.63
C LYS A 69 -2.46 20.23 -17.00
N SER A 70 -2.43 20.34 -15.67
CA SER A 70 -3.00 21.48 -14.95
C SER A 70 -2.33 22.80 -15.36
N HIS A 71 -1.00 22.82 -15.51
CA HIS A 71 -0.30 24.01 -15.99
C HIS A 71 -0.67 24.35 -17.43
N GLN A 72 -0.77 23.35 -18.31
CA GLN A 72 -1.18 23.52 -19.70
C GLN A 72 -2.59 24.13 -19.79
N ILE A 73 -3.58 23.58 -19.07
CA ILE A 73 -4.95 24.10 -19.04
C ILE A 73 -4.95 25.56 -18.56
N ASN A 74 -4.21 25.87 -17.50
CA ASN A 74 -4.13 27.24 -16.99
C ASN A 74 -3.56 28.20 -18.04
N GLN A 75 -2.54 27.79 -18.79
CA GLN A 75 -2.00 28.59 -19.89
C GLN A 75 -3.01 28.78 -21.02
N GLU A 76 -3.68 27.71 -21.46
CA GLU A 76 -4.71 27.76 -22.51
C GLU A 76 -5.87 28.69 -22.11
N VAL A 77 -6.36 28.61 -20.86
CA VAL A 77 -7.43 29.48 -20.35
C VAL A 77 -7.00 30.95 -20.32
N ILE A 78 -5.76 31.25 -19.91
CA ILE A 78 -5.24 32.62 -19.81
C ILE A 78 -5.01 33.23 -21.21
N LEU A 79 -4.51 32.45 -22.17
CA LEU A 79 -4.17 32.92 -23.51
C LEU A 79 -5.39 32.98 -24.44
N ASP A 80 -6.24 31.95 -24.43
CA ASP A 80 -7.30 31.77 -25.43
C ASP A 80 -8.68 32.25 -24.98
N GLY A 81 -8.86 32.67 -23.73
CA GLY A 81 -10.12 33.28 -23.28
C GLY A 81 -10.56 34.49 -24.11
N LYS A 82 -9.62 35.18 -24.76
CA LYS A 82 -9.89 36.29 -25.70
C LYS A 82 -10.28 35.79 -27.11
N ASN A 83 -9.67 34.70 -27.58
CA ASN A 83 -9.94 34.11 -28.89
C ASN A 83 -11.30 33.39 -28.90
N LEU A 84 -11.64 32.69 -27.82
CA LEU A 84 -12.95 32.06 -27.60
C LEU A 84 -14.08 33.08 -27.59
N PHE A 85 -13.87 34.25 -26.98
CA PHE A 85 -14.87 35.31 -26.97
C PHE A 85 -15.13 35.88 -28.38
N GLN A 86 -14.08 35.96 -29.21
CA GLN A 86 -14.21 36.35 -30.62
C GLN A 86 -14.92 35.26 -31.43
N GLU A 87 -14.57 33.99 -31.27
CA GLU A 87 -15.24 32.88 -31.96
C GLU A 87 -16.73 32.78 -31.60
N ILE A 88 -17.08 32.99 -30.32
CA ILE A 88 -18.48 33.06 -29.86
C ILE A 88 -19.22 34.26 -30.47
N GLN A 89 -18.55 35.41 -30.63
CA GLN A 89 -19.13 36.56 -31.34
C GLN A 89 -19.32 36.31 -32.83
N GLU A 90 -18.44 35.55 -33.47
CA GLU A 90 -18.55 35.18 -34.88
C GLU A 90 -19.66 34.15 -35.13
N ILE A 91 -19.91 33.25 -34.18
CA ILE A 91 -21.06 32.31 -34.18
C ILE A 91 -22.31 33.02 -33.61
N GLN A 92 -22.56 34.26 -34.03
CA GLN A 92 -23.79 34.95 -33.67
C GLN A 92 -25.00 34.37 -34.42
N LEU A 93 -26.18 34.48 -33.80
CA LEU A 93 -27.45 34.16 -34.43
C LEU A 93 -27.65 35.06 -35.66
N ASP A 94 -27.90 34.46 -36.83
CA ASP A 94 -28.43 35.20 -37.97
C ASP A 94 -29.72 35.93 -37.55
N ILE A 95 -30.11 36.98 -38.27
CA ILE A 95 -31.35 37.77 -38.04
C ILE A 95 -32.61 36.86 -37.95
N SER A 96 -32.54 35.64 -38.48
CA SER A 96 -33.58 34.59 -38.43
C SER A 96 -33.48 33.61 -37.26
N GLY A 97 -32.54 33.78 -36.32
CA GLY A 97 -32.34 32.89 -35.17
C GLY A 97 -31.69 31.53 -35.47
N ASN A 98 -31.07 31.35 -36.65
CA ASN A 98 -30.49 30.07 -37.08
C ASN A 98 -28.95 30.10 -37.08
N LEU A 99 -28.32 29.04 -36.57
CA LEU A 99 -26.86 28.87 -36.52
C LEU A 99 -26.33 28.12 -37.76
N LYS A 100 -26.30 28.80 -38.91
CA LYS A 100 -25.88 28.18 -40.19
C LYS A 100 -24.43 27.67 -40.16
N LEU A 101 -23.50 28.48 -39.65
CA LEU A 101 -22.07 28.12 -39.58
C LEU A 101 -21.83 26.88 -38.71
N PHE A 102 -22.59 26.76 -37.61
CA PHE A 102 -22.53 25.61 -36.72
C PHE A 102 -23.03 24.32 -37.41
N SER A 103 -24.14 24.42 -38.15
CA SER A 103 -24.71 23.29 -38.88
C SER A 103 -23.76 22.77 -39.96
N GLN A 104 -23.07 23.68 -40.66
CA GLN A 104 -22.06 23.32 -41.65
C GLN A 104 -20.87 22.59 -41.03
N ARG A 105 -20.33 23.09 -39.90
CA ARG A 105 -19.24 22.42 -39.17
C ARG A 105 -19.62 21.02 -38.69
N ILE A 106 -20.87 20.80 -38.27
CA ILE A 106 -21.37 19.46 -37.90
C ILE A 106 -21.39 18.51 -39.11
N GLU A 107 -21.79 19.00 -40.28
CA GLU A 107 -21.86 18.18 -41.48
C GLU A 107 -20.45 17.77 -41.95
N GLU A 108 -19.48 18.67 -41.85
CA GLU A 108 -18.05 18.39 -42.08
C GLU A 108 -17.50 17.31 -41.12
N LEU A 109 -17.85 17.38 -39.83
CA LEU A 109 -17.48 16.36 -38.84
C LEU A 109 -18.13 15.00 -39.13
N LYS A 110 -19.43 14.98 -39.47
CA LYS A 110 -20.14 13.74 -39.85
C LYS A 110 -19.51 13.09 -41.08
N ASN A 111 -19.10 13.88 -42.07
CA ASN A 111 -18.43 13.38 -43.26
C ASN A 111 -17.03 12.83 -42.92
N SER A 112 -16.29 13.50 -42.04
CA SER A 112 -14.98 13.02 -41.57
C SER A 112 -15.09 11.69 -40.80
N HIS A 113 -16.10 11.55 -39.94
CA HIS A 113 -16.34 10.30 -39.22
C HIS A 113 -16.76 9.14 -40.14
N LYS A 114 -17.57 9.42 -41.18
CA LYS A 114 -17.89 8.42 -42.22
C LYS A 114 -16.65 7.92 -42.97
N MET A 115 -15.64 8.78 -43.15
CA MET A 115 -14.38 8.40 -43.81
C MET A 115 -13.47 7.56 -42.89
N HIS A 116 -13.59 7.72 -41.57
CA HIS A 116 -12.76 7.04 -40.56
C HIS A 116 -13.62 6.34 -39.48
N PRO A 117 -14.39 5.29 -39.84
CA PRO A 117 -15.33 4.63 -38.91
C PRO A 117 -14.63 3.81 -37.82
N ASN A 118 -13.40 3.36 -38.05
CA ASN A 118 -12.63 2.50 -37.13
C ASN A 118 -11.49 3.25 -36.44
N GLN A 119 -11.56 4.58 -36.33
CA GLN A 119 -10.56 5.32 -35.57
C GLN A 119 -10.67 4.90 -34.09
N PRO A 120 -9.62 4.31 -33.49
CA PRO A 120 -9.65 3.94 -32.09
C PRO A 120 -9.85 5.21 -31.26
N LEU A 121 -10.74 5.15 -30.28
CA LEU A 121 -10.84 6.21 -29.28
C LEU A 121 -9.59 6.12 -28.41
N ASP A 122 -8.98 7.26 -28.09
CA ASP A 122 -7.92 7.32 -27.10
C ASP A 122 -8.55 6.95 -25.74
N GLU A 123 -8.49 5.67 -25.40
CA GLU A 123 -9.00 5.17 -24.13
C GLU A 123 -8.00 5.53 -23.03
N LEU A 124 -8.03 6.80 -22.60
CA LEU A 124 -7.31 7.30 -21.42
C LEU A 124 -7.52 6.38 -20.21
N SER A 125 -8.69 5.75 -20.12
CA SER A 125 -8.99 4.72 -19.12
C SER A 125 -8.00 3.55 -19.15
N GLN A 126 -7.66 2.99 -20.32
CA GLN A 126 -6.75 1.84 -20.41
C GLN A 126 -5.29 2.22 -20.11
N LEU A 127 -4.91 3.48 -20.35
CA LEU A 127 -3.55 3.96 -20.14
C LEU A 127 -3.16 4.01 -18.66
N TYR A 128 -4.05 4.53 -17.82
CA TYR A 128 -3.80 4.72 -16.39
C TYR A 128 -4.29 3.57 -15.51
N SER A 129 -5.18 2.71 -16.04
CA SER A 129 -5.71 1.54 -15.32
C SER A 129 -4.60 0.61 -14.81
N MET A 130 -4.78 0.12 -13.58
CA MET A 130 -3.94 -0.95 -13.03
C MET A 130 -4.03 -2.20 -13.91
N PHE A 131 -2.94 -2.98 -13.94
CA PHE A 131 -2.91 -4.28 -14.63
C PHE A 131 -3.06 -4.24 -16.16
N SER A 132 -2.79 -3.10 -16.79
CA SER A 132 -2.95 -2.90 -18.23
C SER A 132 -2.13 -3.91 -19.08
N SER A 133 -1.04 -4.47 -18.53
CA SER A 133 -0.32 -5.60 -19.13
C SER A 133 -0.85 -6.95 -18.60
N GLN A 134 -1.87 -7.50 -19.24
CA GLN A 134 -2.30 -8.88 -19.00
C GLN A 134 -1.30 -9.85 -19.63
N PHE A 135 -0.59 -10.63 -18.81
CA PHE A 135 0.16 -11.79 -19.28
C PHE A 135 -0.74 -13.02 -19.18
N GLU A 136 -1.32 -13.45 -20.30
CA GLU A 136 -1.94 -14.77 -20.39
C GLU A 136 -0.82 -15.83 -20.46
N SER A 137 -0.57 -16.50 -19.34
CA SER A 137 0.26 -17.70 -19.31
C SER A 137 -0.62 -18.88 -18.92
N GLU A 138 -0.71 -19.89 -19.79
CA GLU A 138 -1.52 -21.11 -19.58
C GLU A 138 -1.12 -21.93 -18.33
N ARG A 139 -0.01 -21.57 -17.66
CA ARG A 139 0.64 -22.40 -16.64
C ARG A 139 0.46 -21.91 -15.19
N TYR A 140 -0.07 -20.71 -14.96
CA TYR A 140 -0.27 -20.12 -13.62
C TYR A 140 -1.62 -19.36 -13.57
N PRO A 141 -2.26 -19.21 -12.39
CA PRO A 141 -3.32 -18.22 -12.25
C PRO A 141 -2.80 -16.88 -12.78
N LYS A 142 -3.59 -16.22 -13.63
CA LYS A 142 -3.20 -15.07 -14.47
C LYS A 142 -2.36 -14.06 -13.67
N LYS A 143 -1.04 -14.12 -13.88
CA LYS A 143 -0.06 -13.23 -13.25
C LYS A 143 -0.13 -11.88 -13.96
N ARG A 144 -0.50 -10.82 -13.25
CA ARG A 144 -0.68 -9.48 -13.83
C ARG A 144 0.36 -8.53 -13.27
N ARG A 145 1.02 -7.75 -14.12
CA ARG A 145 1.94 -6.72 -13.64
C ARG A 145 1.13 -5.55 -13.06
N ILE A 146 1.49 -5.09 -11.88
CA ILE A 146 0.68 -4.09 -11.14
C ILE A 146 0.65 -2.73 -11.84
N VAL A 147 1.77 -2.36 -12.44
CA VAL A 147 1.98 -1.05 -13.07
C VAL A 147 1.09 -0.86 -14.29
N SER A 148 0.55 0.36 -14.45
CA SER A 148 -0.21 0.81 -15.62
C SER A 148 0.61 0.83 -16.91
N ALA A 149 -0.05 0.92 -18.06
CA ALA A 149 0.62 1.07 -19.35
C ALA A 149 1.42 2.38 -19.42
N PHE A 150 0.89 3.44 -18.80
CA PHE A 150 1.54 4.74 -18.71
C PHE A 150 2.94 4.67 -18.06
N CYS A 151 3.09 3.85 -17.01
CA CYS A 151 4.35 3.63 -16.30
C CYS A 151 5.01 2.30 -16.65
N SER A 152 4.76 1.74 -17.84
CA SER A 152 5.27 0.40 -18.20
C SER A 152 6.80 0.25 -18.12
N ASP A 153 7.58 1.33 -18.25
CA ASP A 153 9.04 1.28 -18.10
C ASP A 153 9.52 1.33 -16.64
N LEU A 154 8.64 1.60 -15.68
CA LEU A 154 8.99 1.76 -14.27
C LEU A 154 9.43 0.42 -13.66
N LYS A 155 10.66 0.37 -13.17
CA LYS A 155 11.24 -0.78 -12.44
C LYS A 155 12.01 -0.29 -11.23
N LEU A 156 11.74 -0.86 -10.06
CA LEU A 156 12.42 -0.45 -8.82
C LEU A 156 13.90 -0.84 -8.83
N ASP A 157 14.27 -1.90 -9.54
CA ASP A 157 15.66 -2.35 -9.67
C ASP A 157 16.56 -1.34 -10.39
N SER A 158 15.98 -0.39 -11.16
CA SER A 158 16.75 0.73 -11.74
C SER A 158 16.94 1.90 -10.77
N ILE A 159 16.14 1.97 -9.70
CA ILE A 159 16.13 3.06 -8.72
C ILE A 159 17.00 2.69 -7.51
N PHE A 160 16.90 1.44 -7.05
CA PHE A 160 17.56 0.93 -5.86
C PHE A 160 18.65 -0.08 -6.20
N SER A 161 19.72 -0.06 -5.40
CA SER A 161 20.70 -1.14 -5.38
C SER A 161 20.11 -2.38 -4.71
N LEU A 162 20.60 -3.56 -5.07
CA LEU A 162 20.24 -4.84 -4.43
C LEU A 162 20.52 -4.83 -2.93
N GLU A 163 21.56 -4.11 -2.48
CA GLU A 163 21.90 -4.03 -1.06
C GLU A 163 20.98 -3.08 -0.28
N GLU A 164 20.30 -2.14 -0.95
CA GLU A 164 19.36 -1.21 -0.34
C GLU A 164 17.99 -1.86 -0.05
N ASN A 165 17.72 -3.02 -0.66
CA ASN A 165 16.47 -3.79 -0.57
C ASN A 165 15.22 -2.89 -0.61
N TYR A 166 15.05 -2.16 -1.71
CA TYR A 166 13.91 -1.27 -1.95
C TYR A 166 13.69 -0.24 -0.82
N GLY A 167 14.78 0.28 -0.24
CA GLY A 167 14.73 1.33 0.78
C GLY A 167 14.67 0.84 2.23
N GLN A 168 14.77 -0.47 2.45
CA GLN A 168 14.84 -1.03 3.80
C GLN A 168 16.21 -0.76 4.45
N PHE A 169 17.29 -0.83 3.67
CA PHE A 169 18.66 -0.68 4.14
C PHE A 169 19.42 0.40 3.34
N LEU A 170 20.50 0.90 3.92
CA LEU A 170 21.45 1.80 3.29
C LEU A 170 22.69 1.01 2.85
N ASP A 171 23.15 1.21 1.62
CA ASP A 171 24.43 0.65 1.17
C ASP A 171 25.59 1.59 1.54
N LEU A 172 26.14 1.34 2.74
CA LEU A 172 27.26 2.11 3.28
C LEU A 172 28.61 1.42 3.07
N SER A 173 28.65 0.30 2.35
CA SER A 173 29.86 -0.51 2.15
C SER A 173 30.94 0.28 1.40
N LYS A 174 30.54 1.00 0.34
CA LYS A 174 31.42 1.89 -0.44
C LYS A 174 32.00 3.00 0.43
N PHE A 175 31.15 3.67 1.22
CA PHE A 175 31.58 4.78 2.09
C PHE A 175 32.49 4.31 3.21
N TYR A 176 32.25 3.13 3.77
CA TYR A 176 33.15 2.51 4.74
C TYR A 176 34.56 2.29 4.17
N THR A 177 34.67 1.72 2.96
CA THR A 177 35.99 1.55 2.32
C THR A 177 36.66 2.89 2.01
N GLN A 178 35.90 3.92 1.61
CA GLN A 178 36.45 5.26 1.42
C GLN A 178 36.96 5.85 2.74
N TRP A 179 36.18 5.70 3.82
CA TRP A 179 36.53 6.17 5.16
C TRP A 179 37.80 5.51 5.71
N GLN A 180 37.95 4.20 5.52
CA GLN A 180 39.16 3.46 5.90
C GLN A 180 40.42 4.00 5.19
N ASN A 181 40.27 4.46 3.95
CA ASN A 181 41.37 4.99 3.13
C ASN A 181 41.66 6.48 3.37
N LEU A 182 40.94 7.16 4.27
CA LEU A 182 41.12 8.59 4.51
C LEU A 182 42.47 8.89 5.19
N PRO A 183 43.13 10.01 4.81
CA PRO A 183 44.41 10.39 5.38
C PRO A 183 44.27 10.74 6.87
N GLY A 184 45.13 10.15 7.69
CA GLY A 184 45.12 10.35 9.14
C GLY A 184 44.17 9.44 9.90
N ASN A 185 43.36 8.61 9.21
CA ASN A 185 42.58 7.58 9.88
C ASN A 185 43.54 6.53 10.50
N LYS A 186 43.48 6.38 11.82
CA LYS A 186 44.30 5.40 12.58
C LYS A 186 43.47 4.20 13.05
N GLU A 187 42.19 4.18 12.71
CA GLU A 187 41.22 3.23 13.24
C GLU A 187 41.02 2.08 12.25
N THR A 188 42.04 1.24 12.11
CA THR A 188 42.02 0.06 11.21
C THR A 188 41.14 -1.07 11.72
N ASP A 189 40.85 -1.09 13.03
CA ASP A 189 40.17 -2.21 13.69
C ASP A 189 38.64 -2.00 13.77
N VAL A 190 38.13 -0.90 13.23
CA VAL A 190 36.69 -0.57 13.24
C VAL A 190 36.00 -1.35 12.14
N ASN A 191 35.04 -2.20 12.51
CA ASN A 191 34.23 -2.95 11.56
C ASN A 191 33.13 -2.07 10.95
N LEU A 192 32.52 -2.54 9.85
CA LEU A 192 31.40 -1.85 9.18
C LEU A 192 30.25 -1.52 10.17
N HIS A 193 29.93 -2.45 11.07
CA HIS A 193 28.92 -2.26 12.10
C HIS A 193 29.20 -1.03 12.99
N ASP A 194 30.41 -0.95 13.54
CA ASP A 194 30.84 0.14 14.42
C ASP A 194 30.93 1.47 13.67
N TYR A 195 31.31 1.43 12.39
CA TYR A 195 31.32 2.61 11.53
C TYR A 195 29.90 3.19 11.37
N ILE A 196 28.89 2.35 11.09
CA ILE A 196 27.49 2.81 10.92
C ILE A 196 26.95 3.37 12.24
N LEU A 197 27.21 2.71 13.38
CA LEU A 197 26.81 3.20 14.71
C LEU A 197 27.36 4.60 15.02
N ASN A 198 28.57 4.90 14.56
CA ASN A 198 29.23 6.16 14.83
C ASN A 198 28.92 7.25 13.79
N LEU A 199 28.32 6.90 12.64
CA LEU A 199 28.00 7.82 11.55
C LEU A 199 26.99 8.89 11.97
N SER A 200 25.97 8.52 12.76
CA SER A 200 24.91 9.45 13.19
C SER A 200 25.41 10.54 14.15
N ASN A 201 26.44 10.26 14.94
CA ASN A 201 26.89 11.15 16.01
C ASN A 201 28.28 11.74 15.78
N PHE A 202 28.97 11.37 14.69
CA PHE A 202 30.37 11.74 14.44
C PHE A 202 31.22 11.66 15.72
N LYS A 203 31.08 10.54 16.46
CA LYS A 203 31.78 10.30 17.74
C LYS A 203 33.30 10.12 17.51
N LYS A 204 34.03 9.72 18.55
CA LYS A 204 35.49 9.55 18.58
C LYS A 204 36.10 8.96 17.30
N THR A 205 35.39 8.02 16.64
CA THR A 205 35.79 7.36 15.39
C THR A 205 36.06 8.28 14.20
N PHE A 206 35.35 9.41 14.11
CA PHE A 206 35.56 10.41 13.05
C PHE A 206 36.52 11.53 13.48
N SER A 207 36.93 11.57 14.76
CA SER A 207 37.82 12.60 15.30
C SER A 207 39.29 12.37 14.98
N SER A 208 39.68 11.14 14.63
CA SER A 208 41.05 10.77 14.31
C SER A 208 41.47 11.17 12.88
N VAL A 209 40.50 11.36 11.99
CA VAL A 209 40.71 11.73 10.58
C VAL A 209 41.22 13.17 10.43
N ASN A 210 42.08 13.41 9.43
CA ASN A 210 42.53 14.76 9.12
C ASN A 210 41.40 15.61 8.51
N LYS A 211 40.73 16.43 9.33
CA LYS A 211 39.62 17.29 8.90
C LYS A 211 39.99 18.37 7.87
N ASN A 212 41.28 18.64 7.66
CA ASN A 212 41.76 19.63 6.71
C ASN A 212 42.07 19.04 5.32
N SER A 213 41.88 17.73 5.15
CA SER A 213 42.10 17.03 3.88
C SER A 213 40.91 17.26 2.93
N THR A 214 41.21 17.43 1.65
CA THR A 214 40.19 17.53 0.58
C THR A 214 39.45 16.21 0.41
N GLU A 215 40.14 15.08 0.58
CA GLU A 215 39.57 13.74 0.49
C GLU A 215 38.48 13.51 1.54
N TYR A 216 38.64 14.04 2.77
CA TYR A 216 37.58 13.96 3.79
C TYR A 216 36.37 14.80 3.41
N GLN A 217 36.57 15.98 2.83
CA GLN A 217 35.48 16.81 2.35
C GLN A 217 34.72 16.14 1.20
N ASP A 218 35.43 15.55 0.24
CA ASP A 218 34.85 14.82 -0.89
C ASP A 218 34.03 13.61 -0.41
N TYR A 219 34.57 12.88 0.56
CA TYR A 219 33.87 11.79 1.24
C TYR A 219 32.56 12.27 1.91
N LEU A 220 32.62 13.34 2.72
CA LEU A 220 31.42 13.87 3.39
C LEU A 220 30.40 14.40 2.38
N THR A 221 30.85 15.05 1.30
CA THR A 221 29.98 15.57 0.25
C THR A 221 29.28 14.42 -0.48
N GLY A 222 30.02 13.36 -0.84
CA GLY A 222 29.45 12.17 -1.46
C GLY A 222 28.48 11.43 -0.54
N LEU A 223 28.82 11.29 0.75
CA LEU A 223 27.95 10.65 1.73
C LEU A 223 26.65 11.44 1.93
N TYR A 224 26.74 12.76 2.05
CA TYR A 224 25.55 13.61 2.19
C TYR A 224 24.65 13.53 0.95
N ALA A 225 25.24 13.61 -0.26
CA ALA A 225 24.50 13.48 -1.50
C ALA A 225 23.76 12.14 -1.59
N TYR A 226 24.44 11.03 -1.26
CA TYR A 226 23.82 9.71 -1.21
C TYR A 226 22.65 9.63 -0.23
N LEU A 227 22.81 10.13 1.00
CA LEU A 227 21.73 10.13 2.00
C LEU A 227 20.53 10.97 1.55
N CYS A 228 20.77 12.11 0.89
CA CYS A 228 19.71 12.93 0.31
C CYS A 228 18.98 12.22 -0.83
N GLU A 229 19.71 11.63 -1.78
CA GLU A 229 19.11 10.87 -2.88
C GLU A 229 18.30 9.68 -2.34
N PHE A 230 18.84 8.95 -1.38
CA PHE A 230 18.14 7.84 -0.74
C PHE A 230 16.86 8.30 -0.04
N TRP A 231 16.90 9.42 0.71
CA TRP A 231 15.71 10.02 1.33
C TRP A 231 14.62 10.35 0.30
N ILE A 232 15.01 10.86 -0.88
CA ILE A 232 14.08 11.16 -1.98
C ILE A 232 13.47 9.86 -2.54
N LYS A 233 14.29 8.82 -2.73
CA LYS A 233 13.86 7.53 -3.30
C LYS A 233 12.84 6.81 -2.41
N ILE A 234 12.99 6.86 -1.09
CA ILE A 234 12.12 6.14 -0.14
C ILE A 234 10.78 6.85 0.13
N GLN A 235 10.65 8.12 -0.24
CA GLN A 235 9.45 8.92 0.01
C GLN A 235 9.02 9.73 -1.23
N PRO A 236 8.63 9.07 -2.33
CA PRO A 236 8.27 9.77 -3.56
C PRO A 236 7.06 10.71 -3.41
N LEU A 237 6.14 10.46 -2.47
CA LEU A 237 4.89 11.22 -2.28
C LEU A 237 4.95 12.35 -1.23
N ASN A 238 5.92 12.33 -0.31
CA ASN A 238 5.93 13.24 0.86
C ASN A 238 6.79 14.50 0.66
N GLU A 239 7.03 14.91 -0.59
CA GLU A 239 7.85 16.10 -0.94
C GLU A 239 9.19 16.17 -0.15
N PRO A 240 10.04 15.14 -0.23
CA PRO A 240 11.24 14.98 0.59
C PRO A 240 12.26 16.12 0.42
N GLU A 241 12.19 16.84 -0.70
CA GLU A 241 13.00 18.00 -1.02
C GLU A 241 12.83 19.14 -0.01
N LYS A 242 11.62 19.33 0.56
CA LYS A 242 11.36 20.38 1.56
C LYS A 242 12.20 20.18 2.82
N SER A 243 12.32 18.94 3.29
CA SER A 243 13.15 18.59 4.44
C SER A 243 14.63 18.85 4.17
N ILE A 244 15.10 18.52 2.97
CA ILE A 244 16.49 18.74 2.54
C ILE A 244 16.81 20.24 2.44
N LEU A 245 15.90 21.03 1.86
CA LEU A 245 16.02 22.48 1.80
C LEU A 245 16.09 23.09 3.20
N ALA A 246 15.23 22.66 4.13
CA ALA A 246 15.25 23.13 5.51
C ALA A 246 16.58 22.80 6.23
N ILE A 247 17.18 21.63 5.97
CA ILE A 247 18.51 21.27 6.50
C ILE A 247 19.59 22.17 5.89
N ASN A 248 19.54 22.40 4.58
CA ASN A 248 20.51 23.24 3.88
C ASN A 248 20.46 24.70 4.34
N THR A 249 19.28 25.28 4.50
CA THR A 249 19.09 26.65 5.01
C THR A 249 19.67 26.79 6.41
N ARG A 250 19.36 25.86 7.33
CA ARG A 250 19.94 25.86 8.68
C ARG A 250 21.47 25.75 8.67
N GLY A 251 22.03 24.97 7.74
CA GLY A 251 23.48 24.87 7.56
C GLY A 251 24.12 26.21 7.14
N VAL A 252 23.47 26.99 6.28
CA VAL A 252 23.94 28.32 5.85
C VAL A 252 23.79 29.35 6.96
N GLU A 253 22.71 29.30 7.75
CA GLU A 253 22.52 30.17 8.91
C GLU A 253 23.62 29.97 9.96
N LEU A 254 24.02 28.72 10.21
CA LEU A 254 25.15 28.40 11.10
C LEU A 254 26.49 28.96 10.56
N GLN A 255 26.67 28.96 9.25
CA GLN A 255 27.85 29.55 8.62
C GLN A 255 27.91 31.06 8.87
N ASN A 256 26.82 31.77 8.58
CA ASN A 256 26.75 33.23 8.71
C ASN A 256 26.91 33.69 10.17
N ASN A 257 26.30 32.98 11.13
CA ASN A 257 26.45 33.29 12.56
C ASN A 257 27.89 33.07 13.07
N SER A 258 28.66 32.15 12.46
CA SER A 258 30.04 31.85 12.85
C SER A 258 31.09 32.84 12.32
N ASP A 259 30.73 33.60 11.28
CA ASP A 259 31.53 34.69 10.70
C ASP A 259 31.22 36.05 11.37
N GLU A 260 30.02 36.23 11.93
CA GLU A 260 29.63 37.44 12.69
C GLU A 260 29.91 37.37 14.20
N SER A 261 30.20 36.18 14.77
CA SER A 261 30.53 36.06 16.19
C SER A 261 31.95 36.57 16.48
N ILE A 262 32.07 37.85 16.86
CA ILE A 262 33.18 38.36 17.65
C ILE A 262 33.13 37.60 18.99
N GLN A 263 33.89 36.52 19.13
CA GLN A 263 34.11 35.91 20.44
C GLN A 263 35.02 36.83 21.25
N LEU A 264 34.41 37.72 22.03
CA LEU A 264 35.07 38.40 23.13
C LEU A 264 35.35 37.33 24.19
N ASN A 265 36.61 37.01 24.43
CA ASN A 265 36.99 36.28 25.63
C ASN A 265 36.61 37.11 26.87
N GLN A 266 36.43 36.48 28.03
CA GLN A 266 36.07 37.17 29.29
C GLN A 266 37.02 38.35 29.63
N ASP A 267 38.23 38.35 29.07
CA ASP A 267 39.26 39.39 29.22
C ASP A 267 39.18 40.54 28.18
N GLY A 268 38.15 40.57 27.31
CA GLY A 268 37.99 41.59 26.25
C GLY A 268 38.93 41.41 25.05
N SER A 269 39.65 40.29 24.97
CA SER A 269 40.51 39.96 23.84
C SER A 269 39.75 39.32 22.67
N VAL A 270 40.10 39.69 21.44
CA VAL A 270 39.47 39.22 20.19
C VAL A 270 40.49 38.38 19.40
N PHE A 271 40.10 37.19 18.96
CA PHE A 271 40.98 36.28 18.22
C PHE A 271 40.73 36.31 16.71
N CYS A 272 41.79 36.45 15.92
CA CYS A 272 41.74 36.42 14.46
C CYS A 272 42.05 35.01 13.93
N LYS A 273 41.02 34.26 13.50
CA LYS A 273 41.16 32.92 12.89
C LYS A 273 42.19 32.85 11.74
N PRO A 274 42.19 33.73 10.71
CA PRO A 274 43.13 33.62 9.58
C PRO A 274 44.59 33.94 9.94
N CYS A 275 44.82 34.74 11.00
CA CYS A 275 46.15 35.13 11.44
C CYS A 275 46.64 34.40 12.70
N GLN A 276 45.77 33.60 13.35
CA GLN A 276 45.98 32.92 14.63
C GLN A 276 46.60 33.82 15.70
N LYS A 277 46.10 35.06 15.81
CA LYS A 277 46.57 36.06 16.79
C LYS A 277 45.41 36.58 17.62
N SER A 278 45.63 36.66 18.93
CA SER A 278 44.75 37.37 19.86
C SER A 278 45.13 38.85 19.93
N PHE A 279 44.11 39.70 20.01
CA PHE A 279 44.23 41.15 20.11
C PHE A 279 43.56 41.59 21.42
N ALA A 280 44.26 42.40 22.22
CA ALA A 280 43.74 42.83 23.52
C ALA A 280 42.59 43.86 23.45
N LYS A 281 42.38 44.51 22.30
CA LYS A 281 41.31 45.50 22.08
C LYS A 281 40.67 45.29 20.71
N GLU A 282 39.35 45.44 20.65
CA GLU A 282 38.55 45.33 19.41
C GLU A 282 38.98 46.34 18.33
N THR A 283 39.39 47.55 18.74
CA THR A 283 39.87 48.59 17.82
C THR A 283 41.16 48.19 17.09
N VAL A 284 42.06 47.47 17.78
CA VAL A 284 43.32 46.95 17.20
C VAL A 284 43.03 45.77 16.27
N TYR A 285 42.03 44.96 16.60
CA TYR A 285 41.54 43.89 15.71
C TYR A 285 40.95 44.47 14.41
N LYS A 286 40.08 45.47 14.49
CA LYS A 286 39.50 46.14 13.30
C LYS A 286 40.57 46.78 12.42
N GLY A 287 41.59 47.39 13.01
CA GLY A 287 42.76 47.91 12.27
C GLY A 287 43.64 46.81 11.66
N HIS A 288 43.66 45.61 12.23
CA HIS A 288 44.41 44.47 11.69
C HIS A 288 43.78 43.87 10.42
N LEU A 289 42.43 43.89 10.31
CA LEU A 289 41.69 43.34 9.16
C LEU A 289 42.09 43.98 7.82
N THR A 290 42.44 45.27 7.82
CA THR A 290 42.86 46.00 6.61
C THR A 290 44.36 45.85 6.29
N GLY A 291 45.13 45.17 7.14
CA GLY A 291 46.58 45.03 7.01
C GLY A 291 47.01 44.07 5.89
N LYS A 292 48.08 44.42 5.17
CA LYS A 292 48.65 43.61 4.05
C LYS A 292 48.95 42.14 4.44
N LYS A 293 49.35 41.88 5.69
CA LYS A 293 49.60 40.52 6.20
C LYS A 293 48.31 39.71 6.38
N HIS A 294 47.24 40.34 6.86
CA HIS A 294 45.92 39.72 6.97
C HIS A 294 45.35 39.41 5.59
N LEU A 295 45.39 40.38 4.67
CA LEU A 295 44.95 40.18 3.28
C LEU A 295 45.75 39.10 2.54
N LYS A 296 47.06 38.96 2.79
CA LYS A 296 47.88 37.89 2.22
C LYS A 296 47.56 36.52 2.81
N ASN A 297 47.28 36.45 4.12
CA ASN A 297 46.84 35.21 4.77
C ASN A 297 45.42 34.82 4.35
N LEU A 298 44.51 35.77 4.15
CA LEU A 298 43.19 35.54 3.55
C LEU A 298 43.32 35.00 2.12
N LYS A 299 44.23 35.53 1.30
CA LYS A 299 44.44 35.05 -0.07
C LYS A 299 45.18 33.71 -0.16
N GLY A 300 46.14 33.45 0.73
CA GLY A 300 46.96 32.22 0.71
C GLY A 300 46.37 31.04 1.48
N LYS A 301 45.62 31.31 2.56
CA LYS A 301 44.86 30.30 3.32
C LYS A 301 43.37 30.33 2.99
N GLY A 302 42.89 31.19 2.10
CA GLY A 302 41.47 31.33 1.74
C GLY A 302 40.84 30.01 1.32
N LYS A 303 41.50 29.25 0.44
CA LYS A 303 41.03 27.90 0.06
C LYS A 303 41.00 26.92 1.24
N ALA A 304 42.05 26.90 2.06
CA ALA A 304 42.09 26.01 3.23
C ALA A 304 41.06 26.41 4.30
N ILE A 305 40.79 27.71 4.47
CA ILE A 305 39.82 28.27 5.42
C ILE A 305 38.38 28.03 4.93
N GLU A 306 38.12 28.21 3.63
CA GLU A 306 36.84 27.85 2.99
C GLU A 306 36.55 26.35 3.10
N ILE A 307 37.56 25.50 2.85
CA ILE A 307 37.49 24.04 3.04
C ILE A 307 37.22 23.68 4.52
N THR A 308 37.95 24.29 5.48
CA THR A 308 37.73 24.03 6.91
C THR A 308 36.40 24.55 7.44
N ASN A 309 35.82 25.58 6.82
CA ASN A 309 34.51 26.11 7.21
C ASN A 309 33.37 25.22 6.70
N GLN A 310 33.56 24.49 5.59
CA GLN A 310 32.52 23.63 5.01
C GLN A 310 32.41 22.27 5.72
N VAL A 311 33.51 21.71 6.24
CA VAL A 311 33.50 20.40 6.90
C VAL A 311 32.54 20.32 8.10
N PRO A 312 32.54 21.27 9.07
CA PRO A 312 31.58 21.26 10.17
C PRO A 312 30.12 21.38 9.72
N ILE A 313 29.87 22.09 8.62
CA ILE A 313 28.53 22.25 8.03
C ILE A 313 28.09 20.93 7.41
N LEU A 314 28.97 20.24 6.68
CA LEU A 314 28.68 18.92 6.11
C LEU A 314 28.43 17.89 7.22
N GLU A 315 29.25 17.86 8.28
CA GLU A 315 29.02 17.01 9.46
C GLU A 315 27.65 17.31 10.10
N PHE A 316 27.27 18.59 10.24
CA PHE A 316 25.95 18.99 10.71
C PHE A 316 24.82 18.49 9.81
N LYS A 317 24.94 18.69 8.49
CA LYS A 317 23.93 18.26 7.51
C LYS A 317 23.76 16.75 7.50
N ILE A 318 24.85 15.98 7.59
CA ILE A 318 24.82 14.52 7.67
C ILE A 318 24.16 14.07 8.98
N ARG A 319 24.43 14.73 10.10
CA ARG A 319 23.76 14.44 11.38
C ARG A 319 22.25 14.66 11.28
N GLU A 320 21.82 15.78 10.71
CA GLU A 320 20.38 16.09 10.58
C GLU A 320 19.65 15.16 9.61
N ILE A 321 20.23 14.81 8.46
CA ILE A 321 19.63 13.83 7.54
C ILE A 321 19.64 12.42 8.15
N SER A 322 20.64 12.07 8.96
CA SER A 322 20.70 10.80 9.67
C SER A 322 19.57 10.66 10.68
N VAL A 323 19.15 11.76 11.33
CA VAL A 323 17.97 11.76 12.22
C VAL A 323 16.69 11.44 11.45
N LEU A 324 16.55 11.92 10.20
CA LEU A 324 15.40 11.57 9.35
C LEU A 324 15.44 10.10 8.91
N LEU A 325 16.64 9.57 8.68
CA LEU A 325 16.90 8.18 8.26
C LEU A 325 17.15 7.20 9.42
N GLU A 326 16.86 7.60 10.67
CA GLU A 326 17.19 6.82 11.87
C GLU A 326 16.63 5.39 11.78
N LYS A 327 15.39 5.24 11.29
CA LYS A 327 14.76 3.93 11.11
C LYS A 327 15.58 3.02 10.19
N GLN A 328 15.99 3.53 9.03
CA GLN A 328 16.76 2.78 8.03
C GLN A 328 18.18 2.51 8.51
N ILE A 329 18.78 3.44 9.26
CA ILE A 329 20.10 3.23 9.89
C ILE A 329 20.02 2.07 10.89
N GLN A 330 19.03 2.05 11.79
CA GLN A 330 18.85 0.97 12.77
C GLN A 330 18.53 -0.38 12.13
N GLU A 331 17.78 -0.39 11.03
CA GLU A 331 17.50 -1.60 10.24
C GLU A 331 18.78 -2.10 9.52
N THR A 332 19.60 -1.19 9.00
CA THR A 332 20.90 -1.52 8.38
C THR A 332 21.88 -2.11 9.40
N ILE A 333 21.97 -1.53 10.60
CA ILE A 333 22.81 -2.03 11.69
C ILE A 333 22.43 -3.48 12.02
N ARG A 334 21.15 -3.74 12.28
CA ARG A 334 20.64 -5.08 12.58
C ARG A 334 20.90 -6.07 11.44
N ASN A 335 20.78 -5.63 10.19
CA ASN A 335 21.06 -6.48 9.03
C ASN A 335 22.55 -6.82 8.90
N VAL A 336 23.45 -5.86 9.16
CA VAL A 336 24.90 -6.11 9.17
C VAL A 336 25.28 -7.09 10.27
N GLU A 337 24.74 -6.94 11.48
CA GLU A 337 24.93 -7.90 12.57
C GLU A 337 24.42 -9.29 12.19
N ARG A 338 23.18 -9.39 11.69
CA ARG A 338 22.59 -10.64 11.21
C ARG A 338 23.45 -11.32 10.15
N ARG A 339 23.91 -10.58 9.13
CA ARG A 339 24.77 -11.09 8.04
C ARG A 339 26.14 -11.53 8.52
N SER A 340 26.67 -10.91 9.59
CA SER A 340 27.92 -11.35 10.20
C SER A 340 27.81 -12.73 10.85
N HIS A 341 26.62 -13.11 11.31
CA HIS A 341 26.35 -14.40 11.97
C HIS A 341 25.79 -15.49 11.04
N LEU A 342 25.44 -15.17 9.80
CA LEU A 342 24.88 -16.12 8.82
C LEU A 342 25.92 -17.14 8.35
N SER A 343 25.55 -18.42 8.38
CA SER A 343 26.30 -19.51 7.75
C SER A 343 26.17 -19.49 6.22
N GLU A 344 27.06 -20.18 5.50
CA GLU A 344 27.06 -20.20 4.03
C GLU A 344 25.73 -20.69 3.43
N ARG A 345 25.13 -21.73 4.04
CA ARG A 345 23.81 -22.22 3.61
C ARG A 345 22.73 -21.16 3.77
N GLU A 346 22.72 -20.45 4.89
CA GLU A 346 21.72 -19.42 5.14
C GLU A 346 21.93 -18.19 4.26
N ARG A 347 23.17 -17.85 3.91
CA ARG A 347 23.47 -16.79 2.93
C ARG A 347 22.89 -17.12 1.55
N LEU A 348 23.01 -18.37 1.09
CA LEU A 348 22.42 -18.79 -0.18
C LEU A 348 20.89 -18.69 -0.14
N MET A 349 20.26 -19.09 0.96
CA MET A 349 18.81 -18.94 1.14
C MET A 349 18.37 -17.47 1.19
N ASP A 350 19.15 -16.58 1.82
CA ASP A 350 18.88 -15.13 1.85
C ASP A 350 18.95 -14.52 0.43
N ILE A 351 19.89 -14.98 -0.39
CA ILE A 351 20.00 -14.56 -1.81
C ILE A 351 18.80 -15.07 -2.62
N GLU A 352 18.39 -16.32 -2.43
CA GLU A 352 17.22 -16.89 -3.11
C GLU A 352 15.91 -16.18 -2.73
N ALA A 353 15.73 -15.89 -1.43
CA ALA A 353 14.58 -15.11 -0.95
C ALA A 353 14.51 -13.72 -1.60
N ARG A 354 15.64 -13.01 -1.72
CA ARG A 354 15.71 -11.72 -2.43
C ARG A 354 15.37 -11.84 -3.92
N GLN A 355 15.70 -12.96 -4.57
CA GLN A 355 15.29 -13.19 -5.95
C GLN A 355 13.79 -13.42 -6.06
N GLN A 356 13.16 -14.08 -5.08
CA GLN A 356 11.70 -14.25 -5.04
C GLN A 356 10.97 -12.93 -4.80
N GLU A 357 11.52 -12.00 -3.99
CA GLU A 357 10.99 -10.64 -3.84
C GLU A 357 10.93 -9.87 -5.17
N SER A 358 11.70 -10.27 -6.20
CA SER A 358 11.57 -9.69 -7.53
C SER A 358 10.17 -9.91 -8.13
N GLU A 359 9.48 -10.98 -7.72
CA GLU A 359 8.14 -11.33 -8.17
C GLU A 359 7.04 -10.44 -7.60
N ASP A 360 7.30 -9.66 -6.55
CA ASP A 360 6.33 -8.74 -5.92
C ASP A 360 5.89 -7.58 -6.84
N GLU A 361 6.49 -7.43 -8.04
CA GLU A 361 6.01 -6.52 -9.10
C GLU A 361 4.74 -7.01 -9.80
N TYR A 362 4.37 -8.26 -9.55
CA TYR A 362 3.20 -8.91 -10.10
C TYR A 362 2.21 -9.25 -8.99
N ASP A 363 0.95 -9.31 -9.38
CA ASP A 363 -0.13 -9.74 -8.51
C ASP A 363 -0.82 -10.97 -9.11
N PHE A 364 -1.44 -11.74 -8.22
CA PHE A 364 -2.20 -12.93 -8.56
C PHE A 364 -3.68 -12.64 -8.33
N GLU A 365 -4.54 -12.97 -9.29
CA GLU A 365 -5.99 -12.71 -9.22
C GLU A 365 -6.66 -13.29 -7.96
N ALA A 366 -6.16 -14.41 -7.43
CA ALA A 366 -6.66 -15.03 -6.20
C ALA A 366 -6.56 -14.13 -4.96
N ASN A 367 -5.64 -13.15 -4.95
CA ASN A 367 -5.47 -12.24 -3.81
C ASN A 367 -6.64 -11.26 -3.63
N ASP A 368 -7.41 -10.99 -4.69
CA ASP A 368 -8.54 -10.06 -4.62
C ASP A 368 -9.83 -10.75 -4.13
N GLU A 369 -9.95 -12.07 -4.25
CA GLU A 369 -11.11 -12.85 -3.76
C GLU A 369 -11.14 -13.00 -2.22
N ILE A 370 -9.97 -12.93 -1.56
CA ILE A 370 -9.84 -12.99 -0.08
C ILE A 370 -10.54 -11.80 0.61
N LEU A 371 -10.80 -10.71 -0.11
CA LEU A 371 -11.54 -9.56 0.42
C LEU A 371 -13.02 -9.84 0.66
N HIS A 372 -13.59 -10.89 0.06
CA HIS A 372 -15.03 -11.15 0.12
C HIS A 372 -15.46 -12.24 1.12
N ASP A 373 -14.51 -12.93 1.77
CA ASP A 373 -14.78 -14.14 2.56
C ASP A 373 -14.27 -14.07 4.01
N ASN A 374 -14.20 -12.87 4.61
CA ASN A 374 -14.03 -12.75 6.06
C ASN A 374 -15.39 -12.90 6.77
N SER A 375 -16.05 -14.04 6.56
CA SER A 375 -17.08 -14.57 7.46
C SER A 375 -16.81 -16.04 7.73
N ASP A 376 -16.01 -16.29 8.76
CA ASP A 376 -16.03 -17.48 9.60
C ASP A 376 -16.00 -18.86 8.88
N GLU A 377 -14.89 -19.21 8.23
CA GLU A 377 -14.54 -20.62 8.00
C GLU A 377 -13.14 -20.93 8.55
N GLU A 378 -13.06 -21.12 9.87
CA GLU A 378 -11.91 -21.76 10.52
C GLU A 378 -11.77 -23.20 9.98
N GLY A 379 -10.79 -23.46 9.11
CA GLY A 379 -10.33 -24.84 8.87
C GLY A 379 -9.69 -25.18 7.53
N VAL A 380 -9.61 -24.29 6.54
CA VAL A 380 -9.02 -24.64 5.23
C VAL A 380 -8.01 -23.58 4.76
N GLU A 381 -6.73 -23.75 5.11
CA GLU A 381 -5.66 -23.03 4.41
C GLU A 381 -5.40 -23.68 3.05
N THR A 382 -5.41 -22.84 2.01
CA THR A 382 -4.97 -23.22 0.67
C THR A 382 -3.44 -23.22 0.65
N LEU A 383 -2.83 -24.40 0.61
CA LEU A 383 -1.40 -24.51 0.32
C LEU A 383 -1.13 -24.00 -1.11
N ASP A 384 0.02 -23.33 -1.28
CA ASP A 384 0.54 -22.57 -2.45
C ASP A 384 0.41 -23.24 -3.84
N ASN A 385 0.00 -24.52 -3.90
CA ASN A 385 -0.27 -25.26 -5.14
C ASN A 385 -1.77 -25.45 -5.45
N GLY A 386 -2.67 -24.74 -4.76
CA GLY A 386 -4.11 -24.72 -5.07
C GLY A 386 -4.84 -26.06 -4.86
N LEU A 387 -4.19 -27.07 -4.28
CA LEU A 387 -4.82 -28.34 -3.94
C LEU A 387 -5.43 -28.22 -2.54
N LYS A 388 -6.76 -28.00 -2.48
CA LYS A 388 -7.53 -28.00 -1.23
C LYS A 388 -7.52 -29.42 -0.64
N VAL A 389 -6.62 -29.65 0.29
CA VAL A 389 -6.48 -30.93 0.98
C VAL A 389 -6.98 -30.74 2.41
N ALA A 390 -7.93 -31.57 2.83
CA ALA A 390 -8.50 -31.51 4.18
C ALA A 390 -7.40 -31.71 5.24
N MET A 391 -7.45 -30.91 6.31
CA MET A 391 -6.57 -31.07 7.47
C MET A 391 -6.94 -32.31 8.27
N GLY A 392 -5.93 -33.04 8.75
CA GLY A 392 -6.14 -34.13 9.68
C GLY A 392 -6.40 -33.61 11.11
N PRO A 393 -6.92 -34.46 12.01
CA PRO A 393 -7.11 -34.12 13.42
C PRO A 393 -5.81 -33.75 14.17
N ASP A 394 -4.64 -34.04 13.58
CA ASP A 394 -3.32 -33.64 14.05
C ASP A 394 -2.87 -32.25 13.55
N GLY A 395 -3.71 -31.51 12.81
CA GLY A 395 -3.39 -30.19 12.24
C GLY A 395 -2.40 -30.20 11.08
N LYS A 396 -2.12 -31.38 10.50
CA LYS A 396 -1.25 -31.55 9.31
C LYS A 396 -2.09 -31.90 8.08
N PRO A 397 -1.68 -31.46 6.86
CA PRO A 397 -2.38 -31.80 5.62
C PRO A 397 -2.33 -33.32 5.36
N ILE A 398 -3.49 -33.92 5.10
CA ILE A 398 -3.60 -35.36 4.85
C ILE A 398 -3.03 -35.68 3.46
N PRO A 399 -2.13 -36.68 3.30
CA PRO A 399 -1.65 -37.06 1.97
C PRO A 399 -2.79 -37.36 0.97
N TYR A 400 -2.69 -36.86 -0.27
CA TYR A 400 -3.77 -36.91 -1.27
C TYR A 400 -4.34 -38.31 -1.56
N TRP A 401 -3.49 -39.35 -1.53
CA TRP A 401 -3.93 -40.74 -1.72
C TRP A 401 -4.81 -41.23 -0.55
N LEU A 402 -4.49 -40.81 0.68
CA LEU A 402 -5.26 -41.13 1.87
C LEU A 402 -6.58 -40.35 1.90
N TRP A 403 -6.56 -39.10 1.43
CA TRP A 403 -7.75 -38.28 1.21
C TRP A 403 -8.75 -38.96 0.26
N LYS A 404 -8.27 -39.47 -0.89
CA LYS A 404 -9.09 -40.26 -1.83
C LYS A 404 -9.51 -41.63 -1.27
N LEU A 405 -8.61 -42.34 -0.59
CA LEU A 405 -8.88 -43.67 -0.03
C LEU A 405 -9.99 -43.63 1.04
N ASN A 406 -9.99 -42.59 1.88
CA ASN A 406 -10.98 -42.39 2.92
C ASN A 406 -12.30 -41.79 2.39
N GLY A 407 -12.37 -41.46 1.10
CA GLY A 407 -13.57 -40.89 0.48
C GLY A 407 -13.86 -39.44 0.87
N LEU A 408 -12.89 -38.72 1.44
CA LEU A 408 -13.00 -37.30 1.82
C LEU A 408 -13.06 -36.36 0.60
N SER A 409 -12.82 -36.87 -0.61
CA SER A 409 -12.93 -36.13 -1.86
C SER A 409 -14.35 -36.07 -2.43
N LEU A 410 -15.33 -36.68 -1.77
CA LEU A 410 -16.72 -36.66 -2.18
C LEU A 410 -17.47 -35.59 -1.40
N GLU A 411 -17.99 -34.58 -2.09
CA GLU A 411 -18.79 -33.51 -1.49
C GLU A 411 -20.26 -33.96 -1.36
N PHE A 412 -20.82 -33.83 -0.16
CA PHE A 412 -22.23 -34.08 0.14
C PHE A 412 -22.86 -32.82 0.72
N ASN A 413 -24.05 -32.44 0.27
CA ASN A 413 -24.74 -31.24 0.73
C ASN A 413 -25.95 -31.63 1.57
N CYS A 414 -26.23 -30.87 2.64
CA CYS A 414 -27.44 -31.04 3.44
C CYS A 414 -28.28 -29.76 3.43
N GLU A 415 -29.47 -29.81 2.83
CA GLU A 415 -30.37 -28.66 2.73
C GLU A 415 -30.96 -28.26 4.09
N LEU A 416 -31.26 -29.26 4.94
CA LEU A 416 -31.78 -29.07 6.29
C LEU A 416 -30.82 -28.28 7.21
N CYS A 417 -29.52 -28.30 6.92
CA CYS A 417 -28.49 -27.56 7.64
C CYS A 417 -28.17 -26.19 7.02
N GLY A 418 -28.91 -25.75 5.99
CA GLY A 418 -28.64 -24.50 5.27
C GLY A 418 -27.65 -24.64 4.11
N ASN A 419 -27.68 -25.77 3.39
CA ASN A 419 -26.77 -26.09 2.27
C ASN A 419 -25.28 -26.14 2.65
N VAL A 420 -24.98 -26.61 3.86
CA VAL A 420 -23.60 -26.88 4.29
C VAL A 420 -23.04 -28.07 3.50
N LYS A 421 -21.79 -27.94 3.05
CA LYS A 421 -21.04 -28.99 2.35
C LYS A 421 -20.21 -29.80 3.33
N TYR A 422 -20.39 -31.12 3.32
CA TYR A 422 -19.64 -32.09 4.12
C TYR A 422 -18.71 -32.90 3.22
N HIS A 423 -17.50 -33.19 3.69
CA HIS A 423 -16.47 -33.85 2.93
C HIS A 423 -16.36 -35.32 3.36
N GLY A 424 -16.90 -36.19 2.51
CA GLY A 424 -16.88 -37.62 2.72
C GLY A 424 -18.05 -38.17 3.53
N ARG A 425 -18.32 -39.44 3.29
CA ARG A 425 -19.53 -40.11 3.79
C ARG A 425 -19.58 -40.23 5.32
N LYS A 426 -18.43 -40.41 5.97
CA LYS A 426 -18.38 -40.56 7.44
C LYS A 426 -18.76 -39.28 8.17
N GLU A 427 -18.27 -38.14 7.69
CA GLU A 427 -18.62 -36.83 8.24
C GLU A 427 -20.10 -36.54 8.00
N PHE A 428 -20.57 -36.84 6.79
CA PHE A 428 -21.99 -36.74 6.46
C PHE A 428 -22.87 -37.70 7.29
N GLU A 429 -22.45 -38.91 7.65
CA GLU A 429 -23.25 -39.76 8.54
C GLU A 429 -23.26 -39.26 9.99
N SER A 430 -22.16 -38.60 10.41
CA SER A 430 -22.05 -37.99 11.74
C SER A 430 -22.94 -36.74 11.87
N HIS A 431 -23.09 -35.95 10.81
CA HIS A 431 -23.83 -34.68 10.88
C HIS A 431 -25.30 -34.83 11.29
N PHE A 432 -25.92 -35.99 11.04
CA PHE A 432 -27.30 -36.28 11.46
C PHE A 432 -27.49 -36.27 12.99
N GLN A 433 -26.42 -36.50 13.76
CA GLN A 433 -26.44 -36.43 15.22
C GLN A 433 -26.04 -35.04 15.75
N GLU A 434 -25.57 -34.15 14.88
CA GLU A 434 -25.16 -32.81 15.26
C GLU A 434 -26.36 -31.94 15.63
N THR A 435 -26.09 -30.97 16.50
CA THR A 435 -27.10 -30.01 16.98
C THR A 435 -27.68 -29.17 15.86
N ARG A 436 -26.90 -28.87 14.80
CA ARG A 436 -27.34 -28.11 13.62
C ARG A 436 -28.44 -28.83 12.85
N HIS A 437 -28.24 -30.10 12.53
CA HIS A 437 -29.24 -30.90 11.82
C HIS A 437 -30.51 -31.08 12.67
N GLY A 438 -30.35 -31.38 13.96
CA GLY A 438 -31.49 -31.46 14.89
C GLY A 438 -32.23 -30.12 15.06
N HIS A 439 -31.54 -28.98 14.92
CA HIS A 439 -32.17 -27.66 14.89
C HIS A 439 -32.97 -27.45 13.59
N GLY A 440 -32.43 -27.85 12.43
CA GLY A 440 -33.16 -27.82 11.15
C GLY A 440 -34.47 -28.60 11.19
N LEU A 441 -34.44 -29.83 11.72
CA LEU A 441 -35.65 -30.64 11.91
C LEU A 441 -36.64 -30.00 12.89
N ARG A 442 -36.14 -29.33 13.94
CA ARG A 442 -36.98 -28.59 14.90
C ARG A 442 -37.68 -27.40 14.25
N CYS A 443 -37.00 -26.68 13.35
CA CYS A 443 -37.59 -25.57 12.59
C CYS A 443 -38.73 -26.04 11.66
N LEU A 444 -38.68 -27.29 11.19
CA LEU A 444 -39.79 -27.92 10.45
C LEU A 444 -40.95 -28.39 11.34
N GLY A 445 -40.85 -28.20 12.66
CA GLY A 445 -41.87 -28.59 13.64
C GLY A 445 -41.84 -30.07 14.02
N ILE A 446 -40.77 -30.80 13.67
CA ILE A 446 -40.58 -32.19 14.06
C ILE A 446 -40.14 -32.23 15.53
N ARG A 447 -40.75 -33.10 16.34
CA ARG A 447 -40.41 -33.25 17.76
C ARG A 447 -39.12 -34.09 17.93
N PRO A 448 -38.27 -33.81 18.93
CA PRO A 448 -37.00 -34.52 19.14
C PRO A 448 -37.11 -36.04 19.26
N GLN A 449 -38.24 -36.54 19.76
CA GLN A 449 -38.53 -37.97 19.89
C GLN A 449 -38.56 -38.72 18.54
N PHE A 450 -38.80 -38.01 17.43
CA PHE A 450 -38.88 -38.60 16.10
C PHE A 450 -37.62 -38.39 15.27
N PHE A 451 -36.60 -37.68 15.75
CA PHE A 451 -35.39 -37.35 14.98
C PHE A 451 -34.64 -38.59 14.47
N SER A 452 -34.67 -39.70 15.22
CA SER A 452 -34.03 -40.95 14.79
C SER A 452 -34.65 -41.55 13.52
N TRP A 453 -35.88 -41.20 13.16
CA TRP A 453 -36.55 -41.68 11.96
C TRP A 453 -36.19 -40.87 10.72
N PHE A 454 -35.58 -39.70 10.90
CA PHE A 454 -35.13 -38.81 9.82
C PHE A 454 -33.63 -38.95 9.54
N LYS A 455 -33.01 -40.06 9.96
CA LYS A 455 -31.62 -40.38 9.63
C LYS A 455 -31.52 -40.63 8.12
N ASP A 456 -30.49 -40.07 7.48
CA ASP A 456 -30.20 -40.17 6.05
C ASP A 456 -31.06 -39.28 5.12
N ILE A 457 -31.83 -38.32 5.67
CA ILE A 457 -32.61 -37.37 4.88
C ILE A 457 -31.89 -36.02 4.82
N SER A 458 -31.50 -35.59 3.62
CA SER A 458 -30.88 -34.28 3.38
C SER A 458 -31.86 -33.19 2.96
N ASP A 459 -32.92 -33.60 2.24
CA ASP A 459 -33.77 -32.71 1.48
C ASP A 459 -35.00 -32.29 2.31
N ILE A 460 -35.35 -31.01 2.22
CA ILE A 460 -36.43 -30.43 3.03
C ILE A 460 -37.80 -30.99 2.59
N SER A 461 -37.98 -31.19 1.27
CA SER A 461 -39.20 -31.74 0.68
C SER A 461 -39.48 -33.15 1.22
N GLU A 462 -38.51 -34.04 1.16
CA GLU A 462 -38.61 -35.43 1.62
C GLU A 462 -38.90 -35.50 3.13
N ALA A 463 -38.20 -34.70 3.93
CA ALA A 463 -38.44 -34.61 5.37
C ALA A 463 -39.88 -34.17 5.69
N SER A 464 -40.42 -33.20 4.94
CA SER A 464 -41.78 -32.70 5.14
C SER A 464 -42.85 -33.73 4.78
N GLU A 465 -42.63 -34.51 3.71
CA GLU A 465 -43.55 -35.57 3.28
C GLU A 465 -43.56 -36.75 4.24
N LEU A 466 -42.38 -37.18 4.69
CA LEU A 466 -42.25 -38.25 5.67
C LEU A 466 -42.93 -37.86 6.99
N TRP A 467 -42.73 -36.61 7.44
CA TRP A 467 -43.39 -36.11 8.65
C TRP A 467 -44.92 -36.11 8.54
N ARG A 468 -45.45 -35.72 7.37
CA ARG A 468 -46.90 -35.76 7.11
C ARG A 468 -47.45 -37.20 7.16
N ASN A 469 -46.70 -38.19 6.69
CA ASN A 469 -47.12 -39.59 6.74
C ASN A 469 -47.07 -40.14 8.17
N ILE A 470 -46.01 -39.83 8.93
CA ILE A 470 -45.88 -40.18 10.35
C ILE A 470 -47.04 -39.59 11.18
N GLN A 471 -47.41 -38.33 10.92
CA GLN A 471 -48.53 -37.69 11.61
C GLN A 471 -49.86 -38.42 11.35
N LYS A 472 -50.07 -38.93 10.12
CA LYS A 472 -51.26 -39.72 9.77
C LYS A 472 -51.27 -41.09 10.45
N GLU A 473 -50.15 -41.80 10.44
CA GLU A 473 -50.06 -43.14 11.04
C GLU A 473 -50.17 -43.13 12.57
N HIS A 474 -49.55 -42.14 13.22
CA HIS A 474 -49.60 -42.01 14.67
C HIS A 474 -50.81 -41.22 15.19
N GLY A 475 -51.75 -40.84 14.32
CA GLY A 475 -52.96 -40.12 14.70
C GLY A 475 -52.67 -38.84 15.48
N ILE A 476 -51.57 -38.14 15.14
CA ILE A 476 -51.24 -36.84 15.73
C ILE A 476 -52.15 -35.82 15.04
N VAL A 477 -53.42 -35.84 15.42
CA VAL A 477 -54.43 -34.89 14.96
C VAL A 477 -54.00 -33.51 15.47
N LYS A 478 -53.95 -32.52 14.58
CA LYS A 478 -53.79 -31.13 15.01
C LYS A 478 -54.99 -30.81 15.90
N ASP A 479 -54.74 -30.28 17.11
CA ASP A 479 -55.74 -29.86 18.11
C ASP A 479 -56.93 -29.04 17.55
N SER A 480 -56.81 -28.53 16.31
CA SER A 480 -57.84 -27.84 15.55
C SER A 480 -59.06 -28.70 15.17
N ASP A 481 -58.92 -30.01 15.00
CA ASP A 481 -60.02 -30.82 14.44
C ASP A 481 -61.09 -31.19 15.50
N GLU A 482 -60.72 -31.28 16.77
CA GLU A 482 -61.70 -31.49 17.87
C GLU A 482 -62.62 -30.28 18.10
N SER A 483 -62.20 -29.09 17.66
CA SER A 483 -63.00 -27.86 17.74
C SER A 483 -64.02 -27.73 16.60
N ILE A 484 -63.90 -28.53 15.53
CA ILE A 484 -64.75 -28.45 14.34
C ILE A 484 -65.93 -29.44 14.41
N ILE A 485 -65.80 -30.51 15.20
CA ILE A 485 -66.85 -31.51 15.36
C ILE A 485 -67.88 -30.98 16.36
N GLU A 486 -69.09 -30.74 15.90
CA GLU A 486 -70.23 -30.27 16.71
C GLU A 486 -71.01 -31.46 17.28
N THR A 487 -71.37 -31.37 18.57
CA THR A 487 -72.19 -32.33 19.30
C THR A 487 -73.34 -31.61 20.01
N GLU A 488 -74.51 -32.25 20.03
CA GLU A 488 -75.68 -31.76 20.76
C GLU A 488 -75.73 -32.36 22.17
N ASP A 489 -76.03 -31.52 23.16
CA ASP A 489 -76.33 -31.97 24.52
C ASP A 489 -77.81 -32.42 24.67
N ASN A 490 -78.17 -33.01 25.80
CA ASN A 490 -79.51 -33.52 26.11
C ASN A 490 -80.62 -32.46 26.02
N GLU A 491 -80.27 -31.16 26.13
CA GLU A 491 -81.18 -30.02 25.92
C GLU A 491 -81.22 -29.52 24.46
N GLY A 492 -80.47 -30.14 23.54
CA GLY A 492 -80.45 -29.80 22.11
C GLY A 492 -79.52 -28.64 21.73
N ASN A 493 -78.62 -28.22 22.62
CA ASN A 493 -77.66 -27.16 22.34
C ASN A 493 -76.43 -27.72 21.60
N VAL A 494 -76.12 -27.16 20.44
CA VAL A 494 -74.98 -27.55 19.60
C VAL A 494 -73.70 -26.87 20.09
N MET A 495 -72.68 -27.65 20.44
CA MET A 495 -71.37 -27.14 20.87
C MET A 495 -70.24 -28.07 20.41
N SER A 496 -69.02 -27.56 20.30
CA SER A 496 -67.88 -28.41 19.91
C SER A 496 -67.64 -29.55 20.91
N VAL A 497 -67.19 -30.70 20.43
CA VAL A 497 -66.88 -31.90 21.24
C VAL A 497 -65.94 -31.57 22.40
N LYS A 498 -64.99 -30.65 22.20
CA LYS A 498 -64.03 -30.23 23.23
C LYS A 498 -64.73 -29.51 24.39
N VAL A 499 -65.60 -28.55 24.05
CA VAL A 499 -66.42 -27.80 25.03
C VAL A 499 -67.40 -28.73 25.73
N TYR A 500 -68.03 -29.65 25.00
CA TYR A 500 -68.92 -30.66 25.58
C TYR A 500 -68.18 -31.55 26.61
N ASN A 501 -67.00 -32.06 26.26
CA ASN A 501 -66.21 -32.90 27.16
C ASN A 501 -65.66 -32.14 28.37
N GLU A 502 -65.32 -30.86 28.22
CA GLU A 502 -64.90 -29.99 29.32
C GLU A 502 -66.06 -29.71 30.28
N LEU A 503 -67.23 -29.33 29.76
CA LEU A 503 -68.42 -29.08 30.58
C LEU A 503 -68.90 -30.37 31.27
N LYS A 504 -68.80 -31.52 30.60
CA LYS A 504 -69.07 -32.84 31.20
C LYS A 504 -68.10 -33.19 32.33
N LYS A 505 -66.81 -32.88 32.18
CA LYS A 505 -65.81 -33.07 33.24
C LYS A 505 -66.02 -32.10 34.41
N GLN A 506 -66.55 -30.90 34.13
CA GLN A 506 -66.93 -29.91 35.15
C GLN A 506 -68.29 -30.20 35.80
N GLY A 507 -69.08 -31.15 35.25
CA GLY A 507 -70.39 -31.55 35.77
C GLY A 507 -71.52 -30.55 35.48
N LEU A 508 -71.38 -29.78 34.39
CA LEU A 508 -72.30 -28.70 33.99
C LEU A 508 -73.23 -29.07 32.82
N LEU A 509 -73.25 -30.34 32.39
CA LEU A 509 -74.13 -30.94 31.37
C LEU A 509 -74.92 -32.11 31.95
#